data_AF-A0A523HDM8-F1
#
_entry.id   AF-A0A523HDM8-F1
#
_cell.length_a   1.000
_cell.length_b   1.000
_cell.length_c   1.000
_cell.angle_alpha   90.00
_cell.angle_beta   90.00
_cell.angle_gamma   90.00
#
_symmetry.space_group_name_H-M   'P 1'
#
loop_
_entity.id
_entity.type
_entity.pdbx_description
1 polymer ?
#
loop_
_entity_poly.entity_id
_entity_poly.type
_entity_poly.pdbx_seq_one_letter_code
_entity_poly.pdbx_strand_id
1 'polypeptide(L)'
;MALRLQFTTLQVGLEESLEQIRKTLELDANDPLAHSFLARVYARKGEYAAAIAEQRIAVKFSGNQPRQVAQLGYMYALAGEREKALNVLEELKALAKRRYFSAYDFAILYVGLEDTEQAFTWLEKAYEERSSLMASLKVDPVFENLRSDPRFVSLLKRIGLAK
;
A
#
# COMPACT_ATOMS: atom_id res chain seq x y z
N MET A 1 7.42 9.03 26.17
CA MET A 1 6.05 8.65 26.59
C MET A 1 5.08 8.52 25.39
N ALA A 2 5.20 9.34 24.34
CA ALA A 2 4.36 9.27 23.13
C ALA A 2 4.49 7.96 22.31
N LEU A 3 5.71 7.42 22.15
CA LEU A 3 5.94 6.19 21.36
C LEU A 3 5.24 4.95 21.93
N ARG A 4 5.12 4.85 23.27
CA ARG A 4 4.48 3.70 23.92
C ARG A 4 2.96 3.75 23.79
N LEU A 5 2.36 4.95 23.87
CA LEU A 5 0.93 5.17 23.63
C LEU A 5 0.57 4.93 22.16
N GLN A 6 1.37 5.45 21.23
CA GLN A 6 1.17 5.22 19.80
C GLN A 6 1.30 3.74 19.46
N PHE A 7 2.28 3.02 20.02
CA PHE A 7 2.43 1.57 19.82
C PHE A 7 1.24 0.78 20.37
N THR A 8 0.73 1.11 21.56
CA THR A 8 -0.47 0.44 22.12
C THR A 8 -1.74 0.74 21.33
N THR A 9 -1.97 2.00 20.92
CA THR A 9 -3.13 2.36 20.09
C THR A 9 -3.08 1.68 18.74
N LEU A 10 -1.87 1.52 18.20
CA LEU A 10 -1.62 0.87 16.94
C LEU A 10 -1.81 -0.66 17.02
N GLN A 11 -1.45 -1.29 18.15
CA GLN A 11 -1.74 -2.71 18.41
C GLN A 11 -3.25 -2.95 18.58
N VAL A 12 -3.93 -2.14 19.37
CA VAL A 12 -5.39 -2.28 19.60
C VAL A 12 -6.16 -2.15 18.28
N GLY A 13 -5.82 -1.15 17.45
CA GLY A 13 -6.45 -1.01 16.13
C GLY A 13 -6.14 -2.15 15.16
N LEU A 14 -4.99 -2.84 15.31
CA LEU A 14 -4.67 -4.03 14.50
C LEU A 14 -5.50 -5.24 14.91
N GLU A 15 -5.76 -5.44 16.20
CA GLU A 15 -6.56 -6.55 16.71
C GLU A 15 -8.03 -6.41 16.32
N GLU A 16 -8.60 -5.22 16.48
CA GLU A 16 -9.97 -4.91 16.01
C GLU A 16 -10.09 -5.10 14.48
N SER A 17 -9.07 -4.65 13.74
CA SER A 17 -9.01 -4.87 12.29
C SER A 17 -9.01 -6.36 11.94
N LEU A 18 -8.28 -7.20 12.69
CA LEU A 18 -8.22 -8.64 12.44
C LEU A 18 -9.57 -9.33 12.69
N GLU A 19 -10.28 -8.94 13.76
CA GLU A 19 -11.59 -9.52 14.05
C GLU A 19 -12.59 -9.20 12.92
N GLN A 20 -12.61 -7.94 12.47
CA GLN A 20 -13.51 -7.54 11.39
C GLN A 20 -13.18 -8.24 10.07
N ILE A 21 -11.89 -8.38 9.74
CA ILE A 21 -11.47 -9.09 8.53
C ILE A 21 -11.83 -10.58 8.60
N ARG A 22 -11.70 -11.22 9.77
CA ARG A 22 -12.12 -12.61 9.96
C ARG A 22 -13.62 -12.80 9.71
N LYS A 23 -14.47 -11.90 10.22
CA LYS A 23 -15.91 -11.93 9.93
C LYS A 23 -16.20 -11.81 8.43
N THR A 24 -15.45 -10.98 7.70
CA THR A 24 -15.58 -10.91 6.25
C THR A 24 -15.18 -12.23 5.58
N LEU A 25 -14.10 -12.87 6.01
CA LEU A 25 -13.65 -14.16 5.48
C LEU A 25 -14.56 -15.34 5.87
N GLU A 26 -15.31 -15.23 6.96
CA GLU A 26 -16.39 -16.18 7.29
C GLU A 26 -17.57 -16.09 6.30
N LEU A 27 -17.84 -14.89 5.78
CA LEU A 27 -18.89 -14.66 4.79
C LEU A 27 -18.43 -15.00 3.36
N ASP A 28 -17.22 -14.58 2.99
CA ASP A 28 -16.56 -14.91 1.74
C ASP A 28 -15.07 -15.17 1.98
N ALA A 29 -14.72 -16.46 2.03
CA ALA A 29 -13.36 -16.93 2.26
C ALA A 29 -12.38 -16.54 1.14
N ASN A 30 -12.85 -15.99 0.02
CA ASN A 30 -12.02 -15.59 -1.10
C ASN A 30 -12.06 -14.07 -1.36
N ASP A 31 -12.63 -13.27 -0.45
CA ASP A 31 -12.73 -11.83 -0.64
C ASP A 31 -11.33 -11.20 -0.79
N PRO A 32 -10.99 -10.62 -1.96
CA PRO A 32 -9.64 -10.17 -2.23
C PRO A 32 -9.24 -8.94 -1.40
N LEU A 33 -10.20 -8.14 -0.93
CA LEU A 33 -9.92 -6.97 -0.11
C LEU A 33 -9.60 -7.38 1.33
N ALA A 34 -10.32 -8.36 1.88
CA ALA A 34 -10.07 -8.94 3.19
C ALA A 34 -8.65 -9.53 3.25
N HIS A 35 -8.26 -10.33 2.26
CA HIS A 35 -6.89 -10.83 2.16
C HIS A 35 -5.84 -9.72 2.03
N SER A 36 -6.12 -8.66 1.28
CA SER A 36 -5.20 -7.51 1.19
C SER A 36 -5.08 -6.74 2.50
N PHE A 37 -6.17 -6.60 3.26
CA PHE A 37 -6.12 -6.00 4.59
C PHE A 37 -5.36 -6.88 5.58
N LEU A 38 -5.54 -8.21 5.56
CA LEU A 38 -4.71 -9.12 6.35
C LEU A 38 -3.23 -8.96 6.01
N ALA A 39 -2.90 -8.89 4.72
CA ALA A 39 -1.52 -8.70 4.28
C ALA A 39 -0.90 -7.43 4.87
N ARG A 40 -1.63 -6.31 4.83
CA ARG A 40 -1.18 -5.04 5.43
C ARG A 40 -1.02 -5.16 6.94
N VAL A 41 -1.93 -5.85 7.64
CA VAL A 41 -1.80 -6.09 9.08
C VAL A 41 -0.53 -6.91 9.39
N TYR A 42 -0.30 -8.01 8.68
CA TYR A 42 0.90 -8.83 8.86
C TYR A 42 2.19 -8.05 8.55
N ALA A 43 2.20 -7.26 7.47
CA ALA A 43 3.34 -6.42 7.12
C ALA A 43 3.65 -5.39 8.21
N ARG A 44 2.63 -4.80 8.84
CA ARG A 44 2.79 -3.87 9.97
C ARG A 44 3.31 -4.55 11.24
N LYS A 45 3.13 -5.86 11.38
CA LYS A 45 3.73 -6.68 12.45
C LYS A 45 5.16 -7.15 12.11
N GLY A 46 5.65 -6.87 10.89
CA GLY A 46 6.93 -7.39 10.39
C GLY A 46 6.85 -8.85 9.91
N GLU A 47 5.66 -9.43 9.85
CA GLU A 47 5.42 -10.82 9.42
C GLU A 47 5.31 -10.90 7.89
N TYR A 48 6.38 -10.53 7.19
CA TYR A 48 6.32 -10.32 5.74
C TYR A 48 5.99 -11.58 4.92
N ALA A 49 6.41 -12.77 5.38
CA ALA A 49 6.07 -14.02 4.72
C ALA A 49 4.55 -14.27 4.72
N ALA A 50 3.88 -14.03 5.85
CA ALA A 50 2.43 -14.12 5.96
C ALA A 50 1.75 -13.03 5.12
N ALA A 51 2.30 -11.81 5.14
CA ALA A 51 1.79 -10.71 4.32
C ALA A 51 1.80 -11.03 2.82
N ILE A 52 2.91 -11.60 2.33
CA ILE A 52 3.05 -12.02 0.93
C ILE A 52 2.06 -13.15 0.59
N ALA A 53 1.89 -14.13 1.49
CA ALA A 53 0.96 -15.24 1.28
C ALA A 53 -0.47 -14.74 1.11
N GLU A 54 -0.94 -13.88 2.02
CA GLU A 54 -2.28 -13.28 1.96
C GLU A 54 -2.45 -12.39 0.73
N GLN A 55 -1.45 -11.56 0.40
CA GLN A 55 -1.53 -10.68 -0.76
C GLN A 55 -1.55 -11.47 -2.09
N ARG A 56 -0.92 -12.64 -2.14
CA ARG A 56 -1.03 -13.55 -3.31
C ARG A 56 -2.44 -14.08 -3.48
N ILE A 57 -3.15 -14.35 -2.39
CA ILE A 57 -4.57 -14.74 -2.43
C ILE A 57 -5.41 -13.58 -2.97
N ALA A 58 -5.18 -12.35 -2.47
CA ALA A 58 -5.83 -11.14 -2.98
C ALA A 58 -5.60 -10.92 -4.49
N VAL A 59 -4.38 -11.12 -4.98
CA VAL A 59 -4.05 -11.04 -6.42
C VAL A 59 -4.82 -12.09 -7.22
N LYS A 60 -4.85 -13.34 -6.75
CA LYS A 60 -5.54 -14.45 -7.41
C LYS A 60 -7.05 -14.17 -7.55
N PHE A 61 -7.72 -13.84 -6.45
CA PHE A 61 -9.19 -13.69 -6.44
C PHE A 61 -9.68 -12.34 -6.96
N SER A 62 -8.81 -11.35 -7.06
CA SER A 62 -9.14 -10.11 -7.77
C SER A 62 -9.00 -10.20 -9.29
N GLY A 63 -8.54 -11.34 -9.84
CA GLY A 63 -8.27 -11.47 -11.27
C GLY A 63 -7.05 -10.67 -11.72
N ASN A 64 -6.00 -10.64 -10.91
CA ASN A 64 -4.78 -9.82 -11.14
C ASN A 64 -5.11 -8.33 -11.29
N GLN A 65 -5.96 -7.80 -10.41
CA GLN A 65 -6.23 -6.37 -10.43
C GLN A 65 -4.94 -5.58 -10.19
N PRO A 66 -4.72 -4.50 -10.97
CA PRO A 66 -3.56 -3.61 -10.90
C PRO A 66 -3.07 -3.31 -9.48
N ARG A 67 -3.98 -2.84 -8.64
CA ARG A 67 -3.72 -2.43 -7.27
C ARG A 67 -3.25 -3.58 -6.39
N GLN A 68 -3.83 -4.77 -6.55
CA GLN A 68 -3.42 -5.94 -5.74
C GLN A 68 -2.03 -6.43 -6.13
N VAL A 69 -1.68 -6.31 -7.41
CA VAL A 69 -0.34 -6.63 -7.89
C VAL A 69 0.68 -5.61 -7.37
N ALA A 70 0.36 -4.31 -7.35
CA ALA A 70 1.22 -3.28 -6.75
C ALA A 70 1.46 -3.50 -5.26
N GLN A 71 0.40 -3.82 -4.51
CA GLN A 71 0.52 -4.16 -3.09
C GLN A 71 1.40 -5.40 -2.88
N LEU A 72 1.33 -6.42 -3.75
CA LEU A 72 2.23 -7.57 -3.69
C LEU A 72 3.70 -7.15 -3.89
N GLY A 73 3.96 -6.28 -4.87
CA GLY A 73 5.29 -5.71 -5.08
C GLY A 73 5.80 -4.95 -3.85
N TYR A 74 4.93 -4.18 -3.20
CA TYR A 74 5.26 -3.48 -1.97
C TYR A 74 5.59 -4.45 -0.83
N MET A 75 4.82 -5.55 -0.66
CA MET A 75 5.13 -6.57 0.33
C MET A 75 6.47 -7.26 0.07
N TYR A 76 6.83 -7.52 -1.19
CA TYR A 76 8.16 -8.03 -1.53
C TYR A 76 9.26 -7.04 -1.15
N ALA A 77 9.05 -5.76 -1.42
CA ALA A 77 10.04 -4.74 -1.10
C ALA A 77 10.27 -4.64 0.42
N LEU A 78 9.20 -4.63 1.21
CA LEU A 78 9.27 -4.68 2.68
C LEU A 78 9.98 -5.95 3.21
N ALA A 79 9.80 -7.08 2.53
CA ALA A 79 10.44 -8.34 2.89
C ALA A 79 11.95 -8.39 2.52
N GLY A 80 12.49 -7.34 1.91
CA GLY A 80 13.86 -7.33 1.37
C GLY A 80 14.00 -8.12 0.05
N GLU A 81 12.91 -8.61 -0.53
CA GLU A 81 12.90 -9.34 -1.80
C GLU A 81 12.90 -8.38 -3.00
N ARG A 82 13.92 -7.51 -3.06
CA ARG A 82 14.01 -6.40 -4.02
C ARG A 82 13.83 -6.84 -5.48
N GLU A 83 14.43 -7.95 -5.89
CA GLU A 83 14.31 -8.46 -7.26
C GLU A 83 12.86 -8.80 -7.62
N LYS A 84 12.10 -9.42 -6.70
CA LYS A 84 10.69 -9.73 -6.94
C LYS A 84 9.84 -8.46 -7.01
N ALA A 85 10.13 -7.47 -6.17
CA ALA A 85 9.47 -6.16 -6.24
C ALA A 85 9.74 -5.44 -7.57
N LEU A 86 10.97 -5.49 -8.07
CA LEU A 86 11.33 -4.93 -9.39
C LEU A 86 10.65 -5.69 -10.55
N ASN A 87 10.56 -7.02 -10.47
CA ASN A 87 9.83 -7.80 -11.46
C ASN A 87 8.34 -7.41 -11.50
N VAL A 88 7.72 -7.21 -10.34
CA VAL A 88 6.35 -6.70 -10.25
C VAL A 88 6.26 -5.30 -10.87
N LEU A 89 7.20 -4.41 -10.59
CA LEU A 89 7.21 -3.06 -11.19
C LEU A 89 7.22 -3.11 -12.72
N GLU A 90 8.05 -3.97 -13.32
CA GLU A 90 8.12 -4.14 -14.76
C GLU A 90 6.84 -4.75 -15.34
N GLU A 91 6.25 -5.74 -14.66
CA GLU A 91 4.94 -6.29 -15.02
C GLU A 91 3.87 -5.19 -15.04
N LEU A 92 3.83 -4.35 -14.00
CA LEU A 92 2.87 -3.26 -13.89
C LEU A 92 3.06 -2.19 -14.97
N LYS A 93 4.30 -1.83 -15.30
CA LYS A 93 4.60 -0.93 -16.42
C LYS A 93 4.13 -1.52 -17.75
N ALA A 94 4.31 -2.82 -17.97
CA ALA A 94 3.83 -3.50 -19.17
C ALA A 94 2.29 -3.52 -19.24
N LEU A 95 1.63 -3.77 -18.11
CA LEU A 95 0.17 -3.79 -17.98
C LEU A 95 -0.44 -2.39 -18.15
N ALA A 96 0.21 -1.34 -17.65
CA ALA A 96 -0.24 0.05 -17.76
C ALA A 96 -0.32 0.53 -19.22
N LYS A 97 0.36 -0.14 -20.16
CA LYS A 97 0.22 0.11 -21.61
C LYS A 97 -1.11 -0.40 -22.19
N ARG A 98 -1.80 -1.30 -21.49
CA ARG A 98 -3.01 -2.01 -21.98
C ARG A 98 -4.27 -1.71 -21.19
N ARG A 99 -4.13 -1.31 -19.93
CA ARG A 99 -5.24 -0.98 -19.02
C ARG A 99 -4.87 0.23 -18.16
N TYR A 100 -5.87 0.98 -17.73
CA TYR A 100 -5.66 2.08 -16.79
C TYR A 100 -4.99 1.57 -15.50
N PHE A 101 -3.99 2.33 -15.05
CA PHE A 101 -3.22 2.06 -13.86
C PHE A 101 -2.97 3.40 -13.16
N SER A 102 -3.38 3.54 -11.90
CA SER A 102 -3.17 4.81 -11.21
C SER A 102 -1.68 5.00 -10.91
N ALA A 103 -1.18 6.21 -11.14
CA ALA A 103 0.16 6.59 -10.74
C ALA A 103 0.40 6.43 -9.22
N TYR A 104 -0.65 6.48 -8.40
CA TYR A 104 -0.58 6.24 -6.96
C TYR A 104 -0.06 4.83 -6.61
N ASP A 105 -0.46 3.82 -7.39
CA ASP A 105 -0.04 2.43 -7.16
C ASP A 105 1.46 2.24 -7.50
N PHE A 106 1.99 2.99 -8.47
CA PHE A 106 3.44 3.03 -8.72
C PHE A 106 4.18 3.71 -7.56
N ALA A 107 3.64 4.80 -7.03
CA ALA A 107 4.25 5.48 -5.89
C ALA A 107 4.39 4.56 -4.67
N ILE A 108 3.37 3.76 -4.34
CA ILE A 108 3.43 2.75 -3.27
C ILE A 108 4.62 1.81 -3.46
N LEU A 109 4.82 1.31 -4.68
CA LEU A 109 5.91 0.37 -4.97
C LEU A 109 7.29 1.01 -4.82
N TYR A 110 7.47 2.23 -5.31
CA TYR A 110 8.73 2.97 -5.14
C TYR A 110 9.01 3.35 -3.69
N VAL A 111 7.97 3.62 -2.89
CA VAL A 111 8.14 3.80 -1.44
C VAL A 111 8.68 2.53 -0.78
N GLY A 112 8.14 1.36 -1.13
CA GLY A 112 8.66 0.09 -0.62
C GLY A 112 10.10 -0.21 -1.08
N LEU A 113 10.46 0.22 -2.29
CA LEU A 113 11.82 0.09 -2.84
C LEU A 113 12.81 1.12 -2.30
N GLU A 114 12.37 1.98 -1.39
CA GLU A 114 13.13 3.10 -0.81
C GLU A 114 13.64 4.10 -1.86
N ASP A 115 12.95 4.20 -2.99
CA ASP A 115 13.26 5.16 -4.06
C ASP A 115 12.34 6.38 -3.92
N THR A 116 12.74 7.30 -3.03
CA THR A 116 11.97 8.51 -2.70
C THR A 116 11.75 9.42 -3.91
N GLU A 117 12.72 9.55 -4.80
CA GLU A 117 12.61 10.43 -5.97
C GLU A 117 11.56 9.91 -6.96
N GLN A 118 11.57 8.60 -7.23
CA GLN A 118 10.52 8.00 -8.05
C GLN A 118 9.18 8.02 -7.33
N ALA A 119 9.13 7.77 -6.02
CA ALA A 119 7.89 7.87 -5.26
C ALA A 119 7.22 9.25 -5.43
N PHE A 120 7.97 10.34 -5.31
CA PHE A 120 7.43 11.68 -5.53
C PHE A 120 7.05 11.95 -6.99
N THR A 121 7.85 11.48 -7.95
CA THR A 121 7.51 11.59 -9.38
C THR A 121 6.14 10.97 -9.67
N TRP A 122 5.86 9.79 -9.12
CA TRP A 122 4.59 9.10 -9.30
C TRP A 122 3.46 9.69 -8.46
N LEU A 123 3.74 10.25 -7.28
CA LEU A 123 2.75 11.00 -6.49
C LEU A 123 2.29 12.29 -7.17
N GLU A 124 3.21 13.05 -7.79
CA GLU A 124 2.86 14.24 -8.58
C GLU A 124 2.00 13.87 -9.79
N LYS A 125 2.36 12.79 -10.49
CA LYS A 125 1.51 12.27 -11.57
C LYS A 125 0.13 11.83 -11.08
N ALA A 126 0.04 11.20 -9.91
CA ALA A 126 -1.22 10.80 -9.28
C ALA A 126 -2.10 12.00 -8.92
N TYR A 127 -1.46 13.11 -8.54
CA TYR A 127 -2.14 14.40 -8.33
C TYR A 127 -2.67 14.97 -9.65
N GLU A 128 -1.83 15.03 -10.69
CA GLU A 128 -2.20 15.56 -12.01
C GLU A 128 -3.36 14.78 -12.65
N GLU A 129 -3.35 13.44 -12.55
CA GLU A 129 -4.42 12.58 -13.05
C GLU A 129 -5.70 12.62 -12.19
N ARG A 130 -5.69 13.38 -11.08
CA ARG A 130 -6.77 13.46 -10.09
C ARG A 130 -7.19 12.08 -9.57
N SER A 131 -6.22 11.22 -9.31
CA SER A 131 -6.49 9.88 -8.78
C SER A 131 -7.32 9.97 -7.50
N SER A 132 -8.43 9.23 -7.45
CA SER A 132 -9.28 9.16 -6.26
C SER A 132 -8.54 8.61 -5.04
N LEU A 133 -7.46 7.85 -5.26
CA LEU A 133 -6.60 7.32 -4.20
C LEU A 133 -5.83 8.42 -3.46
N MET A 134 -5.63 9.60 -4.06
CA MET A 134 -5.00 10.75 -3.41
C MET A 134 -5.74 11.20 -2.15
N ALA A 135 -7.04 10.93 -2.04
CA ALA A 135 -7.81 11.21 -0.83
C ALA A 135 -7.30 10.43 0.41
N SER A 136 -6.63 9.29 0.19
CA SER A 136 -6.06 8.47 1.25
C SER A 136 -4.64 8.86 1.64
N LEU A 137 -3.98 9.75 0.87
CA LEU A 137 -2.54 10.02 0.98
C LEU A 137 -2.10 10.38 2.40
N LYS A 138 -2.89 11.18 3.12
CA LYS A 138 -2.59 11.60 4.50
C LYS A 138 -2.60 10.45 5.51
N VAL A 139 -3.48 9.48 5.31
CA VAL A 139 -3.78 8.43 6.30
C VAL A 139 -3.13 7.10 5.95
N ASP A 140 -2.72 6.89 4.70
CA ASP A 140 -2.12 5.64 4.26
C ASP A 140 -0.74 5.44 4.92
N PRO A 141 -0.53 4.36 5.70
CA PRO A 141 0.72 4.12 6.41
C PRO A 141 1.92 3.89 5.49
N VAL A 142 1.69 3.53 4.22
CA VAL A 142 2.76 3.32 3.23
C VAL A 142 3.68 4.54 3.18
N PHE A 143 3.13 5.75 3.23
CA PHE A 143 3.89 6.99 3.09
C PHE A 143 4.42 7.55 4.42
N GLU A 144 4.44 6.77 5.50
CA GLU A 144 4.88 7.23 6.82
C GLU A 144 6.30 7.81 6.78
N ASN A 145 7.21 7.19 6.01
CA ASN A 145 8.57 7.67 5.80
C ASN A 145 8.67 8.98 4.98
N LEU A 146 7.62 9.34 4.23
CA LEU A 146 7.59 10.58 3.44
C LEU A 146 6.96 11.76 4.19
N ARG A 147 6.31 11.53 5.35
CA ARG A 147 5.49 12.56 6.02
C ARG A 147 6.26 13.81 6.45
N SER A 148 7.57 13.68 6.70
CA SER A 148 8.43 14.81 7.06
C SER A 148 9.02 15.55 5.86
N ASP A 149 8.90 15.02 4.63
CA ASP A 149 9.44 15.65 3.44
C ASP A 149 8.58 16.88 3.04
N PRO A 150 9.20 18.06 2.80
CA PRO A 150 8.46 19.26 2.40
C PRO A 150 7.60 19.08 1.14
N ARG A 151 8.00 18.21 0.20
CA ARG A 151 7.23 17.88 -1.01
C ARG A 151 5.93 17.18 -0.65
N PHE A 152 5.96 16.27 0.33
CA PHE A 152 4.76 15.58 0.82
C PHE A 152 3.79 16.57 1.49
N VAL A 153 4.30 17.47 2.33
CA VAL A 153 3.49 18.52 2.97
C VAL A 153 2.86 19.43 1.92
N SER A 154 3.63 19.86 0.91
CA SER A 154 3.13 20.65 -0.21
C SER A 154 2.00 19.93 -0.97
N LEU A 155 2.19 18.65 -1.27
CA LEU A 155 1.21 17.83 -1.96
C LEU A 155 -0.09 17.72 -1.16
N LEU A 156 -0.02 17.49 0.16
CA LEU A 156 -1.19 17.47 1.03
C LEU A 156 -1.96 18.79 1.04
N LYS A 157 -1.28 19.94 0.99
CA LYS A 157 -1.94 21.26 0.90
C LYS A 157 -2.65 21.42 -0.45
N ARG A 158 -2.00 21.04 -1.54
CA ARG A 158 -2.55 21.11 -2.91
C ARG A 158 -3.79 20.25 -3.13
N ILE A 159 -3.96 19.17 -2.36
CA ILE A 159 -5.17 18.33 -2.36
C ILE A 159 -6.16 18.67 -1.23
N GLY A 160 -5.90 19.71 -0.43
CA GLY A 160 -6.79 20.16 0.64
C GLY A 160 -6.81 19.31 1.91
N LEU A 161 -5.82 18.43 2.12
CA LEU A 161 -5.70 17.57 3.31
C LEU A 161 -4.81 18.16 4.42
N ALA A 162 -4.14 19.28 4.14
CA ALA A 162 -3.37 20.06 5.11
C ALA A 162 -3.64 21.56 4.93
N LYS A 163 -3.49 22.32 6.02
CA LYS A 163 -3.53 23.80 6.02
C LYS A 163 -2.13 24.36 5.81
#